data_AF-A0A399SGQ1-F1
#
_entry.id   AF-A0A399SGQ1-F1
#
_cell.length_a   1.000
_cell.length_b   1.000
_cell.length_c   1.000
_cell.angle_alpha   90.00
_cell.angle_beta   90.00
_cell.angle_gamma   90.00
#
_symmetry.space_group_name_H-M   'P 1'
#
loop_
_entity.id
_entity.type
_entity.pdbx_description
1 polymer ?
#
loop_
_entity_poly.entity_id
_entity_poly.type
_entity_poly.pdbx_seq_one_letter_code
_entity_poly.pdbx_strand_id
1 'polypeptide(L)'
;TLVDDEIPLNAGCLKPLRIVVPPGSMLNPAPPAAVVAGNVETSQHVVDALYAALGVMANAQGSMNNFTFGDATRQYYETICGGAGAIADADGASGVHTHMTNSRLTDPEILERRFPVRVETFALRPGSGGAGNKRGGDGVVRRIRFLAPMEAALLSTRREHAPQGLAGGD
;
A
#
# COMPACT_ATOMS: atom_id res chain seq x y z
N THR A 1 5.13 -2.78 -16.55
CA THR A 1 5.03 -1.31 -16.69
C THR A 1 6.40 -0.66 -16.91
N LEU A 2 7.45 -1.00 -16.15
CA LEU A 2 8.77 -0.37 -16.31
C LEU A 2 9.77 -1.14 -17.18
N VAL A 3 9.59 -2.46 -17.31
CA VAL A 3 10.38 -3.32 -18.19
C VAL A 3 9.37 -4.09 -19.03
N ASP A 4 9.47 -3.97 -20.35
CA ASP A 4 8.65 -4.67 -21.33
C ASP A 4 9.49 -5.78 -21.99
N ASP A 5 10.01 -6.67 -21.15
CA ASP A 5 10.88 -7.77 -21.57
C ASP A 5 10.70 -8.96 -20.61
N GLU A 6 10.79 -10.18 -21.14
CA GLU A 6 10.69 -11.42 -20.37
C GLU A 6 12.02 -11.75 -19.69
N ILE A 7 12.45 -10.88 -18.78
CA ILE A 7 13.67 -11.09 -18.00
C ILE A 7 13.39 -11.86 -16.70
N PRO A 8 14.20 -12.88 -16.34
CA PRO A 8 14.06 -13.56 -15.07
C PRO A 8 14.31 -12.61 -13.90
N LEU A 9 13.40 -12.57 -12.91
CA LEU A 9 13.55 -11.71 -11.74
C LEU A 9 14.70 -12.18 -10.84
N ASN A 10 15.89 -11.62 -11.04
CA ASN A 10 17.08 -11.88 -10.22
C ASN A 10 17.99 -10.64 -10.14
N ALA A 11 19.09 -10.74 -9.37
CA ALA A 11 20.03 -9.63 -9.17
C ALA A 11 20.68 -9.11 -10.47
N GLY A 12 20.67 -9.91 -11.55
CA GLY A 12 21.11 -9.51 -12.88
C GLY A 12 20.36 -8.31 -13.44
N CYS A 13 19.06 -8.17 -13.13
CA CYS A 13 18.24 -7.03 -13.59
C CYS A 13 18.72 -5.69 -13.02
N LEU A 14 19.47 -5.71 -11.91
CA LEU A 14 20.00 -4.51 -11.28
C LEU A 14 21.42 -4.16 -11.73
N LYS A 15 22.14 -5.08 -12.40
CA LYS A 15 23.50 -4.83 -12.93
C LYS A 15 23.63 -3.57 -13.80
N PRO A 16 22.67 -3.21 -14.68
CA PRO A 16 22.79 -2.00 -15.49
C PRO A 16 22.46 -0.71 -14.70
N LEU A 17 21.96 -0.82 -13.47
CA LEU A 17 21.53 0.32 -12.69
C LEU A 17 22.62 0.79 -11.72
N ARG A 18 22.91 2.08 -11.73
CA ARG A 18 23.69 2.74 -10.67
C ARG A 18 22.74 3.27 -9.61
N ILE A 19 22.62 2.56 -8.48
CA ILE A 19 21.80 2.99 -7.35
C ILE A 19 22.66 3.82 -6.40
N VAL A 20 22.29 5.09 -6.20
CA VAL A 20 22.98 6.00 -5.27
C VAL A 20 22.04 6.31 -4.12
N VAL A 21 22.36 5.81 -2.92
CA VAL A 21 21.61 6.10 -1.69
C VAL A 21 22.52 6.81 -0.68
N PRO A 22 22.31 8.12 -0.42
CA PRO A 22 23.17 8.87 0.48
C PRO A 22 23.20 8.28 1.91
N PRO A 23 24.38 8.12 2.53
CA PRO A 23 24.48 7.69 3.93
C PRO A 23 23.73 8.63 4.88
N GLY A 24 23.02 8.07 5.86
CA GLY A 24 22.22 8.83 6.82
C GLY A 24 20.89 9.35 6.28
N SER A 25 20.56 9.07 5.02
CA SER A 25 19.22 9.36 4.47
C SER A 25 18.17 8.40 5.01
N MET A 26 16.89 8.71 4.78
CA MET A 26 15.77 7.83 5.15
C MET A 26 15.88 6.41 4.56
N LEU A 27 16.55 6.27 3.40
CA LEU A 27 16.75 5.00 2.72
C LEU A 27 18.07 4.29 3.09
N ASN A 28 18.96 4.95 3.83
CA ASN A 28 20.21 4.38 4.34
C ASN A 28 20.53 4.91 5.75
N PRO A 29 19.68 4.58 6.74
CA PRO A 29 19.86 5.02 8.11
C PRO A 29 21.00 4.24 8.79
N ALA A 30 21.72 4.89 9.71
CA ALA A 30 22.77 4.24 10.51
C ALA A 30 22.18 3.60 11.78
N PRO A 31 22.71 2.45 12.25
CA PRO A 31 22.35 1.91 13.56
C PRO A 31 22.57 2.95 14.69
N PRO A 32 21.67 3.04 15.70
CA PRO A 32 20.51 2.19 16.00
C PRO A 32 19.17 2.77 15.50
N ALA A 33 19.15 3.53 14.40
CA ALA A 33 17.92 4.14 13.90
C ALA A 33 16.80 3.11 13.67
N ALA A 34 15.57 3.49 14.01
CA ALA A 34 14.40 2.65 13.81
C ALA A 34 14.06 2.56 12.32
N VAL A 35 13.88 1.32 11.83
CA VAL A 35 13.60 1.02 10.40
C VAL A 35 12.28 0.29 10.18
N VAL A 36 11.48 0.15 11.25
CA VAL A 36 10.09 -0.33 11.13
C VAL A 36 9.35 0.56 10.14
N ALA A 37 8.44 -0.04 9.38
CA ALA A 37 7.68 0.58 8.29
C ALA A 37 8.46 0.84 6.98
N GLY A 38 9.75 0.51 6.90
CA GLY A 38 10.53 0.74 5.67
C GLY A 38 9.96 0.05 4.43
N ASN A 39 9.57 -1.22 4.53
CA ASN A 39 8.94 -1.95 3.43
C ASN A 39 7.52 -1.44 3.12
N VAL A 40 6.78 -1.03 4.15
CA VAL A 40 5.32 -0.87 4.05
C VAL A 40 4.87 0.55 3.77
N GLU A 41 5.68 1.54 4.12
CA GLU A 41 5.38 2.96 3.91
C GLU A 41 6.49 3.61 3.08
N THR A 42 7.75 3.55 3.53
CA THR A 42 8.85 4.23 2.83
C THR A 42 9.03 3.72 1.39
N SER A 43 8.95 2.40 1.18
CA SER A 43 9.10 1.82 -0.15
C SER A 43 7.93 2.17 -1.07
N GLN A 44 6.72 2.39 -0.54
CA GLN A 44 5.58 2.91 -1.33
C GLN A 44 5.91 4.30 -1.87
N HIS A 45 6.43 5.19 -1.03
CA HIS A 45 6.85 6.52 -1.45
C HIS A 45 7.99 6.50 -2.49
N VAL A 46 8.93 5.57 -2.38
CA VAL A 46 9.99 5.40 -3.38
C VAL A 46 9.40 5.00 -4.73
N VAL A 47 8.46 4.05 -4.74
CA VAL A 47 7.79 3.61 -5.97
C VAL A 47 6.97 4.74 -6.58
N ASP A 48 6.20 5.47 -5.78
CA ASP A 48 5.46 6.66 -6.20
C ASP A 48 6.38 7.70 -6.85
N ALA A 49 7.52 8.01 -6.22
CA ALA A 49 8.50 8.96 -6.75
C ALA A 49 9.09 8.49 -8.10
N LEU A 50 9.39 7.20 -8.25
CA LEU A 50 9.89 6.64 -9.50
C LEU A 50 8.82 6.69 -10.61
N TYR A 51 7.58 6.34 -10.29
CA TYR A 51 6.50 6.38 -11.27
C TYR A 51 6.12 7.80 -11.69
N ALA A 52 6.12 8.74 -10.76
CA ALA A 52 5.93 10.15 -11.05
C ALA A 52 7.07 10.71 -11.92
N ALA A 53 8.33 10.38 -11.61
CA ALA A 53 9.49 10.83 -12.39
C ALA A 53 9.49 10.28 -13.83
N LEU A 54 8.98 9.07 -14.02
CA LEU A 54 8.85 8.43 -15.34
C LEU A 54 7.55 8.78 -16.07
N GLY A 55 6.57 9.39 -15.37
CA GLY A 55 5.29 9.76 -15.94
C GLY A 55 4.43 8.57 -16.41
N VAL A 56 4.59 7.40 -15.79
CA VAL A 56 3.93 6.16 -16.28
C VAL A 56 2.66 5.80 -15.52
N MET A 57 2.51 6.23 -14.26
CA MET A 57 1.36 5.92 -13.41
C MET A 57 1.17 7.05 -12.38
N ALA A 58 -0.08 7.43 -12.12
CA ALA A 58 -0.41 8.27 -10.97
C ALA A 58 -0.12 7.52 -9.65
N ASN A 59 0.03 8.23 -8.54
CA ASN A 59 0.28 7.55 -7.27
C ASN A 59 -0.94 6.72 -6.83
N ALA A 60 -0.69 5.49 -6.40
CA ALA A 60 -1.72 4.63 -5.82
C ALA A 60 -2.02 5.04 -4.37
N GLN A 61 -2.70 4.19 -3.58
CA GLN A 61 -2.97 4.48 -2.16
C GLN A 61 -1.73 4.83 -1.30
N GLY A 62 -0.51 4.51 -1.76
CA GLY A 62 0.76 4.96 -1.16
C GLY A 62 1.07 4.39 0.22
N SER A 63 0.33 3.38 0.68
CA SER A 63 0.39 2.79 2.01
C SER A 63 -0.02 1.32 1.91
N MET A 64 0.54 0.44 2.75
CA MET A 64 0.02 -0.93 2.88
C MET A 64 -1.16 -1.02 3.86
N ASN A 65 -1.44 0.06 4.60
CA ASN A 65 -2.47 0.16 5.63
C ASN A 65 -2.40 -1.03 6.60
N ASN A 66 -1.27 -1.14 7.30
CA ASN A 66 -1.05 -2.20 8.26
C ASN A 66 -1.97 -2.00 9.46
N PHE A 67 -3.00 -2.81 9.52
CA PHE A 67 -3.91 -2.87 10.64
C PHE A 67 -3.54 -4.04 11.52
N THR A 68 -3.22 -3.73 12.77
CA THR A 68 -2.88 -4.72 13.79
C THR A 68 -3.80 -4.55 14.97
N PHE A 69 -4.16 -5.67 15.59
CA PHE A 69 -4.86 -5.65 16.86
C PHE A 69 -4.56 -6.89 17.68
N GLY A 70 -4.81 -6.81 18.98
CA GLY A 70 -4.59 -7.93 19.86
C GLY A 70 -4.95 -7.68 21.31
N ASP A 71 -4.71 -8.72 22.09
CA ASP A 71 -4.73 -8.74 23.55
C ASP A 71 -3.47 -9.48 24.06
N ALA A 72 -3.39 -9.78 25.36
CA ALA A 72 -2.24 -10.47 25.95
C ALA A 72 -1.98 -11.89 25.39
N THR A 73 -2.95 -12.48 24.69
CA THR A 73 -2.93 -13.87 24.22
C THR A 73 -3.06 -14.02 22.70
N ARG A 74 -3.49 -12.96 22.00
CA ARG A 74 -3.84 -12.99 20.58
C ARG A 74 -3.29 -11.77 19.87
N GLN A 75 -2.71 -11.98 18.69
CA GLN A 75 -2.21 -10.91 17.84
C GLN A 75 -2.64 -11.19 16.41
N TYR A 76 -3.15 -10.17 15.73
CA TYR A 76 -3.53 -10.22 14.33
C TYR A 76 -2.89 -9.05 13.58
N TYR A 77 -2.52 -9.32 12.33
CA TYR A 77 -1.92 -8.36 11.41
C TYR A 77 -2.56 -8.57 10.03
N GLU A 78 -3.04 -7.49 9.43
CA GLU A 78 -3.46 -7.47 8.02
C GLU A 78 -3.04 -6.18 7.33
N THR A 79 -2.92 -6.26 6.00
CA THR A 79 -2.73 -5.10 5.10
C THR A 79 -4.03 -4.82 4.38
N ILE A 80 -4.54 -3.60 4.45
CA ILE A 80 -5.80 -3.23 3.79
C ILE A 80 -5.51 -2.69 2.38
N CYS A 81 -6.11 -3.31 1.37
CA CYS A 81 -6.00 -2.90 -0.03
C CYS A 81 -6.64 -1.53 -0.29
N GLY A 82 -6.41 -0.98 -1.48
CA GLY A 82 -7.02 0.28 -1.88
C GLY A 82 -7.08 0.44 -3.38
N GLY A 83 -6.97 1.68 -3.85
CA GLY A 83 -6.97 2.00 -5.28
C GLY A 83 -5.57 1.97 -5.88
N ALA A 84 -5.44 1.41 -7.08
CA ALA A 84 -4.28 1.62 -7.93
C ALA A 84 -4.34 2.99 -8.62
N GLY A 85 -3.17 3.55 -8.93
CA GLY A 85 -3.08 4.74 -9.76
C GLY A 85 -3.51 4.45 -11.20
N ALA A 86 -4.10 5.45 -11.86
CA ALA A 86 -4.40 5.37 -13.27
C ALA A 86 -3.12 5.42 -14.12
N ILE A 87 -3.19 4.85 -15.32
CA ILE A 87 -2.16 4.95 -16.36
C ILE A 87 -2.73 5.68 -17.57
N ALA A 88 -1.90 5.96 -18.58
CA ALA A 88 -2.30 6.79 -19.72
C ALA A 88 -3.53 6.27 -20.49
N ASP A 89 -3.68 4.94 -20.58
CA ASP A 89 -4.70 4.28 -21.40
C ASP A 89 -5.82 3.61 -20.58
N ALA A 90 -5.65 3.43 -19.27
CA ALA A 90 -6.59 2.71 -18.41
C ALA A 90 -6.80 3.35 -17.03
N ASP A 91 -8.02 3.18 -16.51
CA ASP A 91 -8.35 3.50 -15.12
C ASP A 91 -7.59 2.58 -14.16
N GLY A 92 -7.34 3.07 -12.95
CA GLY A 92 -6.77 2.29 -11.87
C GLY A 92 -7.73 1.21 -11.37
N ALA A 93 -7.18 0.03 -11.04
CA ALA A 93 -7.96 -1.04 -10.43
C ALA A 93 -8.39 -0.68 -9.00
N SER A 94 -9.67 -0.93 -8.68
CA SER A 94 -10.25 -0.70 -7.35
C SER A 94 -10.04 -1.88 -6.40
N GLY A 95 -9.80 -1.61 -5.12
CA GLY A 95 -9.74 -2.62 -4.06
C GLY A 95 -8.62 -3.64 -4.19
N VAL A 96 -7.49 -3.27 -4.78
CA VAL A 96 -6.33 -4.13 -4.99
C VAL A 96 -5.16 -3.74 -4.10
N HIS A 97 -4.32 -4.71 -3.79
CA HIS A 97 -3.01 -4.47 -3.19
C HIS A 97 -2.05 -3.96 -4.26
N THR A 98 -1.32 -2.90 -3.96
CA THR A 98 -0.44 -2.22 -4.91
C THR A 98 1.01 -2.25 -4.48
N HIS A 99 1.90 -2.28 -5.48
CA HIS A 99 3.35 -2.18 -5.34
C HIS A 99 3.95 -3.18 -4.34
N MET A 100 4.32 -2.73 -3.14
CA MET A 100 5.05 -3.51 -2.13
C MET A 100 4.15 -4.51 -1.37
N THR A 101 2.94 -4.75 -1.87
CA THR A 101 1.97 -5.66 -1.26
C THR A 101 1.58 -6.78 -2.22
N ASN A 102 1.75 -8.03 -1.79
CA ASN A 102 1.31 -9.23 -2.52
C ASN A 102 0.47 -10.19 -1.64
N SER A 103 -0.03 -9.70 -0.51
CA SER A 103 -0.79 -10.49 0.45
C SER A 103 -2.24 -10.66 0.02
N ARG A 104 -2.85 -11.77 0.45
CA ARG A 104 -4.30 -11.95 0.44
C ARG A 104 -4.86 -11.62 1.83
N LEU A 105 -6.04 -11.02 1.86
CA LEU A 105 -6.75 -10.82 3.12
C LEU A 105 -7.27 -12.16 3.67
N THR A 106 -7.28 -12.29 4.99
CA THR A 106 -7.89 -13.45 5.66
C THR A 106 -9.40 -13.41 5.43
N ASP A 107 -9.98 -14.56 5.09
CA ASP A 107 -11.43 -14.68 4.94
C ASP A 107 -12.15 -14.23 6.22
N PRO A 108 -13.25 -13.46 6.13
CA PRO A 108 -13.98 -12.97 7.29
C PRO A 108 -14.37 -14.09 8.27
N GLU A 109 -14.85 -15.22 7.77
CA GLU A 109 -15.25 -16.36 8.61
C GLU A 109 -14.09 -16.94 9.43
N ILE A 110 -12.90 -16.98 8.83
CA ILE A 110 -11.68 -17.45 9.51
C ILE A 110 -11.21 -16.43 10.55
N LEU A 111 -11.31 -15.14 10.22
CA LEU A 111 -10.97 -14.06 11.14
C LEU A 111 -11.89 -14.06 12.37
N GLU A 112 -13.21 -14.09 12.15
CA GLU A 112 -14.23 -14.11 13.22
C GLU A 112 -14.18 -15.38 14.07
N ARG A 113 -13.76 -16.51 13.48
CA ARG A 113 -13.58 -17.77 14.24
C ARG A 113 -12.36 -17.73 15.15
N ARG A 114 -11.29 -17.08 14.73
CA ARG A 114 -9.99 -17.08 15.45
C ARG A 114 -9.87 -15.96 16.47
N PHE A 115 -10.55 -14.84 16.25
CA PHE A 115 -10.46 -13.66 17.09
C PHE A 115 -11.86 -13.20 17.50
N PRO A 116 -12.05 -12.63 18.71
CA PRO A 116 -13.34 -12.10 19.15
C PRO A 116 -13.63 -10.76 18.44
N VAL A 117 -13.86 -10.83 17.13
CA VAL A 117 -14.14 -9.70 16.25
C VAL A 117 -15.28 -10.05 15.31
N ARG A 118 -15.92 -9.03 14.73
CA ARG A 118 -16.92 -9.14 13.67
C ARG A 118 -16.50 -8.26 12.50
N VAL A 119 -16.49 -8.81 11.29
CA VAL A 119 -16.32 -8.04 10.06
C VAL A 119 -17.69 -7.52 9.64
N GLU A 120 -17.94 -6.24 9.91
CA GLU A 120 -19.25 -5.63 9.60
C GLU A 120 -19.34 -5.19 8.14
N THR A 121 -18.21 -4.81 7.55
CA THR A 121 -18.16 -4.32 6.18
C THR A 121 -16.79 -4.61 5.60
N PHE A 122 -16.79 -5.17 4.39
CA PHE A 122 -15.66 -5.15 3.50
C PHE A 122 -16.17 -4.89 2.08
N ALA A 123 -16.01 -3.66 1.61
CA ALA A 123 -16.60 -3.20 0.34
C ALA A 123 -15.68 -2.18 -0.33
N LEU A 124 -15.84 -1.98 -1.63
CA LEU A 124 -15.26 -0.81 -2.30
C LEU A 124 -15.82 0.48 -1.68
N ARG A 125 -15.02 1.55 -1.69
CA ARG A 125 -15.42 2.90 -1.30
C ARG A 125 -15.74 3.69 -2.57
N PRO A 126 -16.99 3.73 -3.06
CA PRO A 126 -17.28 4.25 -4.38
C PRO A 126 -16.92 5.72 -4.51
N GLY A 127 -16.34 6.11 -5.66
CA GLY A 127 -15.99 7.50 -5.95
C GLY A 127 -14.80 8.03 -5.14
N SER A 128 -13.97 7.14 -4.59
CA SER A 128 -12.80 7.51 -3.81
C SER A 128 -11.52 7.63 -4.60
N GLY A 129 -11.47 7.03 -5.79
CA GLY A 129 -10.36 7.14 -6.70
C GLY A 129 -10.22 8.54 -7.25
N GLY A 130 -8.97 8.95 -7.44
CA GLY A 130 -8.57 10.25 -7.98
C GLY A 130 -9.23 10.59 -9.31
N ALA A 131 -9.46 11.89 -9.53
CA ALA A 131 -10.11 12.39 -10.74
C ALA A 131 -9.09 12.64 -11.84
N GLY A 132 -9.50 12.43 -13.10
CA GLY A 132 -8.64 12.64 -14.25
C GLY A 132 -9.28 12.11 -15.52
N ASN A 133 -8.58 12.25 -16.65
CA ASN A 133 -9.02 11.63 -17.91
C ASN A 133 -9.17 10.10 -17.79
N LYS A 134 -8.32 9.51 -16.95
CA LYS A 134 -8.47 8.15 -16.42
C LYS A 134 -8.58 8.26 -14.90
N ARG A 135 -9.52 7.53 -14.32
CA ARG A 135 -9.80 7.60 -12.89
C ARG A 135 -8.84 6.70 -12.12
N GLY A 136 -8.41 7.15 -10.95
CA GLY A 136 -7.79 6.26 -9.97
C GLY A 136 -8.76 5.17 -9.52
N GLY A 137 -8.23 4.04 -9.07
CA GLY A 137 -9.03 2.98 -8.49
C GLY A 137 -9.68 3.44 -7.18
N ASP A 138 -10.89 2.96 -6.92
CA ASP A 138 -11.55 3.20 -5.64
C ASP A 138 -10.87 2.36 -4.54
N GLY A 139 -10.70 2.96 -3.35
CA GLY A 139 -10.24 2.26 -2.16
C GLY A 139 -11.30 1.32 -1.58
N VAL A 140 -11.09 0.85 -0.35
CA VAL A 140 -12.05 -0.01 0.36
C VAL A 140 -12.47 0.58 1.71
N VAL A 141 -13.63 0.15 2.18
CA VAL A 141 -14.09 0.29 3.56
C VAL A 141 -13.96 -1.07 4.24
N ARG A 142 -13.11 -1.13 5.26
CA ARG A 142 -12.93 -2.31 6.11
C ARG A 142 -13.35 -1.94 7.54
N ARG A 143 -14.49 -2.47 8.00
CA ARG A 143 -15.05 -2.19 9.34
C ARG A 143 -15.02 -3.45 10.18
N ILE A 144 -14.35 -3.35 11.33
CA ILE A 144 -14.20 -4.44 12.29
C ILE A 144 -14.73 -3.96 13.64
N ARG A 145 -15.65 -4.72 14.23
CA ARG A 145 -16.10 -4.53 15.60
C ARG A 145 -15.38 -5.51 16.50
N PHE A 146 -14.74 -5.03 17.55
CA PHE A 146 -14.20 -5.90 18.60
C PHE A 146 -15.32 -6.36 19.53
N LEU A 147 -15.34 -7.64 19.83
CA LEU A 147 -16.31 -8.30 20.73
C LEU A 147 -15.72 -8.55 22.13
N ALA A 148 -14.45 -8.19 22.32
CA ALA A 148 -13.74 -8.17 23.58
C ALA A 148 -12.78 -6.96 23.60
N PRO A 149 -12.31 -6.50 24.77
CA PRO A 149 -11.29 -5.46 24.85
C PRO A 149 -10.03 -5.86 24.08
N MET A 150 -9.60 -4.99 23.18
CA MET A 150 -8.42 -5.17 22.33
C MET A 150 -7.72 -3.84 22.14
N GLU A 151 -6.41 -3.89 21.94
CA GLU A 151 -5.63 -2.76 21.46
C GLU A 151 -5.49 -2.86 19.94
N ALA A 152 -5.62 -1.74 19.24
CA ALA A 152 -5.45 -1.67 17.81
C ALA A 152 -4.42 -0.60 17.46
N ALA A 153 -3.58 -0.91 16.48
CA ALA A 153 -2.64 0.02 15.89
C ALA A 153 -2.76 0.00 14.37
N LEU A 154 -2.76 1.19 13.78
CA LEU A 154 -2.80 1.41 12.35
C LEU A 154 -1.51 2.13 11.95
N LEU A 155 -0.69 1.47 11.14
CA LEU A 155 0.44 2.07 10.47
C LEU A 155 0.02 2.36 9.02
N SER A 156 -0.03 3.65 8.68
CA SER A 156 -0.43 4.12 7.36
C SER A 156 0.06 5.53 7.12
N THR A 157 0.27 5.88 5.86
CA THR A 157 0.58 7.24 5.39
C THR A 157 -0.59 7.84 4.61
N ARG A 158 -0.36 8.99 3.96
CA ARG A 158 -1.34 9.69 3.09
C ARG A 158 -2.64 10.13 3.79
N ARG A 159 -2.57 10.44 5.08
CA ARG A 159 -3.72 10.92 5.89
C ARG A 159 -3.94 12.43 5.79
N GLU A 160 -2.85 13.19 5.74
CA GLU A 160 -2.88 14.65 5.57
C GLU A 160 -2.72 15.05 4.10
N HIS A 161 -1.82 14.37 3.39
CA HIS A 161 -1.51 14.63 1.99
C HIS A 161 -1.93 13.43 1.15
N ALA A 162 -2.92 13.63 0.28
CA ALA A 162 -3.40 12.60 -0.62
C ALA A 162 -2.28 12.11 -1.58
N PRO A 163 -2.42 10.90 -2.16
CA PRO A 163 -1.65 10.53 -3.34
C PRO A 163 -1.83 11.58 -4.43
N GLN A 164 -0.77 11.83 -5.21
CA GLN A 164 -0.80 12.80 -6.30
C GLN A 164 -1.18 12.11 -7.61
N GLY A 165 -2.11 12.72 -8.35
CA GLY A 165 -2.32 12.42 -9.76
C GLY A 165 -1.12 12.81 -10.65
N LEU A 166 -1.28 12.52 -11.94
CA LEU A 166 -0.28 12.79 -12.98
C LEU A 166 -0.91 13.60 -14.10
N ALA A 167 -0.12 14.43 -14.79
CA ALA A 167 -0.55 15.20 -15.97
C ALA A 167 -1.85 16.01 -15.75
N GLY A 168 -2.03 16.58 -14.55
CA GLY A 168 -3.20 17.38 -14.18
C GLY A 168 -4.38 16.59 -13.62
N GLY A 169 -4.23 15.28 -13.36
CA GLY A 169 -5.15 14.53 -12.51
C GLY A 169 -4.94 14.81 -11.02
N ASP A 170 -5.96 14.51 -10.22
CA ASP A 170 -6.01 14.67 -8.76
C ASP A 170 -5.80 13.34 -8.03
#